data_AF-A0A3Q0J8V4-F1
#
_entry.id   AF-A0A3Q0J8V4-F1
#
_cell.length_a   1.000
_cell.length_b   1.000
_cell.length_c   1.000
_cell.angle_alpha   90.00
_cell.angle_beta   90.00
_cell.angle_gamma   90.00
#
_symmetry.space_group_name_H-M   'P 1'
#
loop_
_entity.id
_entity.type
_entity.pdbx_description
1 polymer ?
#
loop_
_entity_poly.entity_id
_entity_poly.type
_entity_poly.pdbx_seq_one_letter_code
_entity_poly.pdbx_strand_id
1 'polypeptide(L)' 'MYACDVCGKVYQHKQTLDRHKKDECGQEPKFECPHCPYRSKRKDTLDRHMKIIHFSD' A
#
# COMPACT_ATOMS: atom_id res chain seq x y z
N MET A 1 -15.02 1.07 -13.79
CA MET A 1 -13.99 1.86 -13.08
C MET A 1 -14.60 2.35 -11.78
N TYR A 2 -13.91 2.18 -10.66
CA TYR A 2 -14.39 2.52 -9.33
C TYR A 2 -13.42 3.53 -8.71
N ALA A 3 -13.88 4.76 -8.52
CA ALA A 3 -13.08 5.85 -7.99
C ALA A 3 -13.23 5.95 -6.46
N CYS A 4 -12.13 6.23 -5.78
CA CYS A 4 -12.15 6.56 -4.36
C CYS A 4 -12.59 8.01 -4.17
N ASP A 5 -13.68 8.23 -3.46
CA ASP A 5 -14.23 9.54 -3.10
C ASP A 5 -13.30 10.39 -2.21
N VAL A 6 -12.34 9.76 -1.52
CA VAL A 6 -11.42 10.46 -0.61
C VAL A 6 -10.15 10.96 -1.32
N CYS A 7 -9.59 10.17 -2.25
CA CYS A 7 -8.31 10.50 -2.88
C CYS A 7 -8.32 10.48 -4.42
N GLY A 8 -9.47 10.19 -5.03
CA GLY A 8 -9.65 10.18 -6.49
C GLY A 8 -9.03 8.99 -7.23
N LYS A 9 -8.32 8.07 -6.56
CA LYS A 9 -7.72 6.90 -7.23
C LYS A 9 -8.77 5.99 -7.85
N VAL A 10 -8.51 5.54 -9.07
CA VAL A 10 -9.40 4.68 -9.84
C VAL A 10 -8.92 3.25 -9.86
N TYR A 11 -9.84 2.32 -9.62
CA TYR A 11 -9.61 0.89 -9.61
C TYR A 11 -10.47 0.19 -10.64
N GLN A 12 -9.97 -0.90 -11.20
CA GLN A 12 -10.72 -1.71 -12.17
C GLN A 12 -11.90 -2.44 -11.50
N HIS A 13 -11.70 -2.94 -10.27
CA HIS A 13 -12.67 -3.74 -9.53
C HIS A 13 -13.09 -3.08 -8.21
N LYS A 14 -14.36 -3.26 -7.83
CA LYS A 14 -14.93 -2.72 -6.59
C LYS A 14 -14.21 -3.24 -5.34
N GLN A 15 -13.94 -4.54 -5.28
CA GLN A 15 -13.20 -5.17 -4.16
C GLN A 15 -11.84 -4.51 -3.90
N THR A 16 -11.15 -4.06 -4.96
CA THR A 16 -9.85 -3.40 -4.84
C THR A 16 -10.01 -1.99 -4.28
N LEU A 17 -11.06 -1.27 -4.70
CA LEU A 17 -11.43 0.01 -4.11
C LEU A 17 -11.81 -0.16 -2.63
N ASP A 18 -12.64 -1.14 -2.27
CA ASP A 18 -13.06 -1.38 -0.89
C ASP A 18 -11.86 -1.65 0.02
N ARG A 19 -10.95 -2.54 -0.41
CA ARG A 19 -9.69 -2.77 0.32
C ARG A 19 -8.84 -1.51 0.41
N HIS A 20 -8.74 -0.74 -0.67
CA HIS A 20 -8.03 0.53 -0.64
C HIS A 20 -8.63 1.50 0.39
N LYS A 21 -9.95 1.68 0.41
CA LYS A 21 -10.61 2.56 1.39
C LYS A 21 -10.39 2.08 2.82
N LYS A 22 -10.46 0.77 3.04
CA LYS A 22 -10.32 0.16 4.36
C LYS A 22 -8.92 0.19 4.93
N ASP A 23 -7.89 0.00 4.10
CA ASP A 23 -6.53 -0.28 4.60
C ASP A 23 -5.50 0.78 4.18
N GLU A 24 -5.81 1.63 3.19
CA GLU A 24 -4.83 2.53 2.58
C GLU A 24 -5.29 4.00 2.57
N CYS A 25 -6.57 4.25 2.28
CA CYS A 25 -7.07 5.60 2.08
C CYS A 25 -7.22 6.32 3.42
N GLY A 26 -6.64 7.52 3.53
CA GLY A 26 -6.65 8.29 4.78
C GLY A 26 -5.81 7.71 5.92
N GLN A 27 -5.19 6.54 5.74
CA GLN A 27 -4.31 5.94 6.75
C GLN A 27 -2.86 6.31 6.51
N GLU A 28 -2.14 6.60 7.59
CA GLU A 28 -0.70 6.81 7.55
C GLU A 28 0.04 5.48 7.40
N PRO A 29 1.19 5.48 6.71
CA PRO A 29 1.98 4.27 6.55
C PRO A 29 2.56 3.84 7.90
N LYS A 30 1.99 2.76 8.46
CA LYS A 30 2.35 2.20 9.77
C LYS A 30 3.54 1.24 9.74
N PHE A 31 3.94 0.76 8.57
CA PHE A 31 5.04 -0.17 8.41
C PHE A 31 6.25 0.55 7.84
N GLU A 32 7.30 0.68 8.65
CA GLU A 32 8.56 1.29 8.25
C GLU A 32 9.58 0.23 7.85
N CYS A 33 10.35 0.51 6.81
CA CYS A 33 11.48 -0.31 6.44
C CYS A 33 12.65 -0.06 7.41
N PRO A 34 13.25 -1.11 8.00
CA PRO A 34 14.38 -0.93 8.92
C PRO A 34 15.68 -0.51 8.24
N HIS A 35 15.78 -0.57 6.91
CA HIS A 35 17.02 -0.28 6.17
C HIS A 35 16.97 1.02 5.36
N CYS A 36 15.80 1.64 5.17
CA CYS A 36 15.65 2.84 4.37
C CYS A 36 14.39 3.64 4.78
N PRO A 37 14.22 4.91 4.35
CA PRO A 37 13.07 5.73 4.74
C PRO A 37 11.74 5.31 4.08
N TYR A 38 11.69 4.14 3.42
CA TYR A 38 10.47 3.64 2.81
C TYR A 38 9.45 3.25 3.89
N ARG A 39 8.20 3.68 3.69
CA ARG A 39 7.08 3.30 4.54
C ARG A 39 5.91 2.80 3.70
N SER A 40 5.19 1.82 4.22
CA SER A 40 3.99 1.27 3.60
C SER A 40 2.82 1.23 4.58
N LYS A 41 1.61 1.17 4.03
CA LYS A 41 0.36 1.05 4.79
C LYS A 41 -0.02 -0.41 5.03
N ARG A 42 0.60 -1.35 4.30
CA ARG A 42 0.31 -2.79 4.34
C ARG A 42 1.56 -3.66 4.48
N LYS A 43 1.48 -4.66 5.36
CA LYS A 43 2.58 -5.57 5.67
C LYS A 43 3.09 -6.33 4.44
N ASP A 44 2.20 -6.83 3.59
CA ASP A 44 2.58 -7.54 2.36
C ASP A 44 3.35 -6.65 1.38
N THR A 45 3.07 -5.35 1.38
CA THR A 45 3.81 -4.40 0.56
C THR A 45 5.22 -4.15 1.11
N LEU A 46 5.38 -4.10 2.44
CA LEU A 46 6.71 -4.00 3.06
C LEU A 46 7.51 -5.30 2.84
N ASP A 47 6.91 -6.48 3.05
CA ASP A 47 7.59 -7.77 2.85
C ASP A 47 8.13 -7.92 1.42
N ARG A 48 7.32 -7.56 0.43
CA ARG A 48 7.76 -7.52 -0.97
C ARG A 48 8.87 -6.50 -1.21
N HIS A 49 8.77 -5.31 -0.62
CA HIS A 49 9.82 -4.29 -0.71
C HIS A 49 11.14 -4.83 -0.15
N MET A 50 11.12 -5.46 1.02
CA MET A 50 12.31 -6.07 1.62
C MET A 50 12.93 -7.12 0.70
N LYS A 51 12.12 -8.03 0.16
CA LYS A 51 12.56 -9.08 -0.75
C LYS A 51 13.22 -8.56 -2.02
N ILE A 52 12.69 -7.49 -2.62
CA ILE A 52 13.14 -6.99 -3.93
C ILE A 52 14.25 -5.94 -3.79
N ILE A 53 14.23 -5.11 -2.75
CA ILE A 53 15.13 -3.96 -2.62
C ILE A 53 16.33 -4.27 -1.71
N HIS A 54 16.15 -5.11 -0.69
CA HIS A 54 17.17 -5.38 0.32
C HIS A 54 17.68 -6.83 0.33
N PHE A 55 16.88 -7.78 -0.18
CA PHE A 55 17.23 -9.21 -0.20
C PHE A 55 17.21 -9.83 -1.60
N SER A 56 17.19 -9.02 -2.66
CA SER A 56 17.50 -9.48 -4.01
C SER A 56 19.02 -9.52 -4.17
N ASP A 57 19.62 -10.54 -3.58
CA ASP A 57 20.97 -11.03 -3.91
C ASP A 57 20.82 -12.36 -4.67
#